data_AF-A0A8H2J9U0-F1
#
_entry.id   AF-A0A8H2J9U0-F1
#
_cell.length_a   1.000
_cell.length_b   1.000
_cell.length_c   1.000
_cell.angle_alpha   90.00
_cell.angle_beta   90.00
_cell.angle_gamma   90.00
#
_symmetry.space_group_name_H-M   'P 1'
#
loop_
_entity.id
_entity.type
_entity.pdbx_description
1 polymer ?
#
loop_
_entity_poly.entity_id
_entity_poly.type
_entity_poly.pdbx_seq_one_letter_code
_entity_poly.pdbx_strand_id
1 'polypeptide(L)'
;MSSFSRRGAATAMTAVVVLAVTACASDQLVETKDIPKDQAAQQLNATFVHARVPASFAPLAATVSTTTWGSEARTVKAAFMAPRPDFDRFMKTIRIQGDPTWMKDSSGTCPPDSSPHPAHVAYAPPAPVLKDWYDRGIFKRCTPIESWTISSTEFSDTARSAGHIFAQPAGNAADSGELTVLIGTTIA
;
A
#
# COMPACT_ATOMS: atom_id res chain seq x y z
N MET A 1 6.97 24.32 76.73
CA MET A 1 6.59 25.55 75.99
C MET A 1 7.73 25.90 75.06
N SER A 2 7.44 26.00 73.75
CA SER A 2 8.25 26.66 72.71
C SER A 2 9.60 25.98 72.38
N SER A 3 10.10 25.93 71.16
CA SER A 3 9.62 26.26 69.82
C SER A 3 10.65 25.67 68.85
N PHE A 4 10.14 25.20 67.71
CA PHE A 4 10.79 24.95 66.44
C PHE A 4 12.14 25.64 66.18
N SER A 5 13.13 24.85 65.73
CA SER A 5 13.82 25.11 64.44
C SER A 5 14.68 23.90 64.05
N ARG A 6 14.11 22.93 63.32
CA ARG A 6 14.91 21.98 62.52
C ARG A 6 14.72 22.28 61.05
N ARG A 7 15.86 22.69 60.49
CA ARG A 7 16.23 22.87 59.09
C ARG A 7 15.90 21.63 58.27
N GLY A 8 15.51 21.85 57.03
CA GLY A 8 15.45 20.81 56.00
C GLY A 8 14.24 20.97 55.10
N ALA A 9 14.16 22.07 54.35
CA ALA A 9 13.29 22.12 53.19
C ALA A 9 13.80 21.05 52.20
N ALA A 10 13.10 19.92 52.14
CA ALA A 10 13.27 18.95 51.07
C ALA A 10 12.73 19.60 49.80
N THR A 11 13.60 20.25 49.04
CA THR A 11 13.31 20.69 47.69
C THR A 11 13.12 19.42 46.85
N ALA A 12 11.88 18.97 46.71
CA ALA A 12 11.49 18.03 45.69
C ALA A 12 11.74 18.72 44.34
N MET A 13 12.95 18.58 43.81
CA MET A 13 13.21 18.83 42.40
C MET A 13 12.48 17.73 41.63
N THR A 14 11.22 18.00 41.32
CA THR A 14 10.48 17.28 40.30
C THR A 14 11.22 17.54 38.99
N ALA A 15 12.21 16.71 38.68
CA ALA A 15 12.80 16.65 37.36
C ALA A 15 11.69 16.18 36.42
N VAL A 16 11.00 17.14 35.81
CA VAL A 16 10.19 16.90 34.63
C VAL A 16 11.17 16.46 33.55
N VAL A 17 11.41 15.15 33.50
CA VAL A 17 11.96 14.51 32.32
C VAL A 17 10.89 14.71 31.27
N VAL A 18 11.03 15.80 30.50
CA VAL A 18 10.38 15.94 29.20
C VAL A 18 10.94 14.77 28.41
N LEU A 19 10.19 13.66 28.42
CA LEU A 19 10.33 12.60 27.43
C LEU A 19 10.22 13.34 26.10
N ALA A 20 11.36 13.54 25.46
CA ALA A 20 11.43 13.82 24.04
C ALA A 20 10.79 12.61 23.38
N VAL A 21 9.47 12.68 23.22
CA VAL A 21 8.76 11.87 22.26
C VAL A 21 9.40 12.29 20.95
N THR A 22 10.34 11.48 20.49
CA THR A 22 10.63 11.36 19.07
C THR A 22 9.29 11.00 18.46
N ALA A 23 8.51 12.03 18.15
CA ALA A 23 7.39 11.90 17.26
C ALA A 23 8.03 11.35 15.99
N CYS A 24 7.91 10.03 15.81
CA CYS A 24 7.89 9.46 14.48
C CYS A 24 6.75 10.23 13.84
N ALA A 25 7.11 11.31 13.13
CA ALA A 25 6.20 12.09 12.33
C ALA A 25 5.60 11.05 11.38
N SER A 26 4.43 10.58 11.76
CA SER A 26 3.68 9.62 10.99
C SER A 26 3.25 10.45 9.81
N ASP A 27 3.96 10.34 8.68
CA ASP A 27 3.72 11.12 7.47
C ASP A 27 2.21 11.22 7.24
N GLN A 28 1.66 12.37 7.62
CA GLN A 28 0.22 12.50 7.73
C GLN A 28 -0.28 12.71 6.31
N LEU A 29 -1.00 11.71 5.78
CA LEU A 29 -1.73 11.81 4.52
C LEU A 29 -2.63 13.05 4.60
N VAL A 30 -2.35 14.02 3.73
CA VAL A 30 -2.98 15.35 3.75
C VAL A 30 -4.27 15.29 2.98
N GLU A 31 -4.20 14.60 1.85
CA GLU A 31 -5.27 14.58 0.89
C GLU A 31 -5.13 13.33 0.05
N THR A 32 -6.26 12.67 -0.20
CA THR A 32 -6.38 11.66 -1.25
C THR A 32 -7.48 12.15 -2.18
N LYS A 33 -7.16 12.29 -3.45
CA LYS A 33 -8.08 12.78 -4.48
C LYS A 33 -8.24 11.73 -5.56
N ASP A 34 -9.47 11.57 -6.04
CA ASP A 34 -9.71 10.89 -7.30
C ASP A 34 -9.13 11.72 -8.46
N ILE A 35 -8.55 11.02 -9.44
CA ILE A 35 -8.09 11.62 -10.69
C ILE A 35 -8.81 10.99 -11.88
N PRO A 36 -8.85 11.65 -13.05
CA PRO A 36 -9.37 11.04 -14.26
C PRO A 36 -8.67 9.71 -14.55
N LYS A 37 -9.47 8.65 -14.76
CA LYS A 37 -8.97 7.27 -14.90
C LYS A 37 -8.06 7.08 -16.12
N ASP A 38 -8.28 7.87 -17.17
CA ASP A 38 -7.45 7.94 -18.38
C ASP A 38 -6.05 8.49 -18.13
N GLN A 39 -5.84 9.24 -17.03
CA GLN A 39 -4.51 9.71 -16.63
C GLN A 39 -3.72 8.68 -15.80
N ALA A 40 -4.36 7.59 -15.37
CA ALA A 40 -3.76 6.60 -14.48
C ALA A 40 -2.43 6.03 -14.98
N ALA A 41 -2.43 5.53 -16.22
CA ALA A 41 -1.24 4.93 -16.83
C ALA A 41 -0.14 5.96 -17.03
N GLN A 42 -0.48 7.19 -17.43
CA GLN A 42 0.51 8.28 -17.58
C GLN A 42 1.19 8.59 -16.25
N GLN A 43 0.43 8.73 -15.16
CA GLN A 43 0.96 9.07 -13.84
C GLN A 43 1.85 7.95 -13.28
N LEU A 44 1.45 6.68 -13.45
CA LEU A 44 2.29 5.53 -13.06
C LEU A 44 3.53 5.42 -13.93
N ASN A 45 3.42 5.59 -15.24
CA ASN A 45 4.57 5.49 -16.16
C ASN A 45 5.61 6.58 -15.93
N ALA A 46 5.22 7.73 -15.35
CA ALA A 46 6.14 8.76 -14.92
C ALA A 46 7.00 8.35 -13.71
N THR A 47 6.60 7.30 -12.97
CA THR A 47 7.34 6.82 -11.80
C THR A 47 8.33 5.71 -12.12
N PHE A 48 8.06 4.93 -13.17
CA PHE A 48 8.87 3.77 -13.56
C PHE A 48 10.02 4.12 -14.51
N VAL A 49 11.17 3.49 -14.29
CA VAL A 49 12.35 3.62 -15.16
C VAL A 49 12.28 2.60 -16.31
N HIS A 50 11.91 1.35 -16.04
CA HIS A 50 12.04 0.26 -17.01
C HIS A 50 10.69 -0.20 -17.55
N ALA A 51 9.67 -0.30 -16.70
CA ALA A 51 8.36 -0.82 -17.05
C ALA A 51 7.39 0.28 -17.48
N ARG A 52 6.37 -0.11 -18.23
CA ARG A 52 5.23 0.73 -18.58
C ARG A 52 3.94 -0.07 -18.42
N VAL A 53 2.89 0.56 -17.91
CA VAL A 53 1.55 0.00 -17.86
C VAL A 53 1.09 -0.29 -19.29
N PRO A 54 0.71 -1.54 -19.62
CA PRO A 54 0.28 -1.90 -20.97
C PRO A 54 -0.98 -1.16 -21.41
N ALA A 55 -1.10 -0.87 -22.70
CA ALA A 55 -2.30 -0.21 -23.26
C ALA A 55 -3.57 -1.05 -23.14
N SER A 56 -3.45 -2.38 -22.98
CA SER A 56 -4.57 -3.29 -22.76
C SER A 56 -5.13 -3.24 -21.33
N PHE A 57 -4.48 -2.50 -20.42
CA PHE A 57 -5.00 -2.30 -19.07
C PHE A 57 -6.07 -1.22 -19.11
N ALA A 58 -7.33 -1.63 -19.08
CA ALA A 58 -8.46 -0.71 -19.09
C ALA A 58 -8.62 -0.06 -17.70
N PRO A 59 -8.50 1.27 -17.56
CA PRO A 59 -8.52 1.90 -16.26
C PRO A 59 -9.92 1.90 -15.64
N LEU A 60 -10.00 1.54 -14.35
CA LEU A 60 -11.24 1.48 -13.57
C LEU A 60 -11.39 2.72 -12.68
N ALA A 61 -10.36 3.02 -11.89
CA ALA A 61 -10.29 4.21 -11.04
C ALA A 61 -8.84 4.51 -10.66
N ALA A 62 -8.55 5.77 -10.33
CA ALA A 62 -7.23 6.18 -9.89
C ALA A 62 -7.31 7.29 -8.85
N THR A 63 -6.34 7.28 -7.93
CA THR A 63 -6.20 8.27 -6.87
C THR A 63 -4.77 8.78 -6.79
N VAL A 64 -4.63 10.01 -6.32
CA VAL A 64 -3.36 10.61 -5.94
C VAL A 64 -3.47 11.09 -4.50
N SER A 65 -2.47 10.76 -3.70
CA SER A 65 -2.33 11.24 -2.34
C SER A 65 -1.01 11.98 -2.16
N THR A 66 -1.01 13.02 -1.34
CA THR A 66 0.20 13.79 -0.98
C THR A 66 0.31 13.92 0.54
N THR A 67 1.52 13.90 1.08
CA THR A 67 1.83 14.15 2.50
C THR A 67 2.36 15.59 2.69
N THR A 68 2.22 16.21 3.89
CA THR A 68 2.82 17.54 4.18
C THR A 68 3.84 17.44 5.32
N TRP A 69 4.87 18.28 5.20
CA TRP A 69 5.95 18.65 6.13
C TRP A 69 7.09 17.63 6.30
N GLY A 70 8.07 17.75 5.38
CA GLY A 70 9.41 17.11 5.45
C GLY A 70 9.75 16.23 4.25
N SER A 71 8.72 15.66 3.62
CA SER A 71 8.78 14.76 2.46
C SER A 71 7.51 14.98 1.63
N GLU A 72 7.62 15.62 0.45
CA GLU A 72 6.51 15.72 -0.49
C GLU A 72 6.30 14.36 -1.17
N ALA A 73 5.88 13.36 -0.39
CA ALA A 73 5.61 12.04 -0.92
C ALA A 73 4.30 12.05 -1.70
N ARG A 74 4.41 11.87 -3.01
CA ARG A 74 3.29 11.69 -3.92
C ARG A 74 3.04 10.20 -4.12
N THR A 75 1.86 9.75 -3.73
CA THR A 75 1.40 8.39 -3.97
C THR A 75 0.36 8.37 -5.09
N VAL A 76 0.60 7.62 -6.15
CA VAL A 76 -0.36 7.34 -7.22
C VAL A 76 -0.85 5.91 -7.04
N LYS A 77 -2.17 5.70 -7.07
CA LYS A 77 -2.76 4.36 -7.06
C LYS A 77 -3.76 4.27 -8.21
N ALA A 78 -3.71 3.21 -8.99
CA ALA A 78 -4.68 3.00 -10.05
C ALA A 78 -5.08 1.53 -10.18
N ALA A 79 -6.38 1.31 -10.32
CA ALA A 79 -6.95 0.02 -10.62
C ALA A 79 -7.28 -0.10 -12.11
N PHE A 80 -7.07 -1.30 -12.64
CA PHE A 80 -7.26 -1.66 -14.03
C PHE A 80 -7.99 -2.99 -14.14
N MET A 81 -8.71 -3.17 -15.25
CA MET A 81 -9.02 -4.48 -15.79
C MET A 81 -7.91 -4.85 -16.78
N ALA A 82 -7.38 -6.06 -16.70
CA ALA A 82 -6.28 -6.50 -17.55
C ALA A 82 -6.44 -7.96 -18.01
N PRO A 83 -6.20 -8.28 -19.29
CA PRO A 83 -6.07 -9.67 -19.72
C PRO A 83 -4.90 -10.35 -19.01
N ARG A 84 -5.10 -11.57 -18.49
CA ARG A 84 -4.06 -12.36 -17.79
C ARG A 84 -2.76 -12.48 -18.59
N PRO A 85 -2.77 -12.77 -19.91
CA PRO A 85 -1.53 -12.88 -20.68
C PRO A 85 -0.72 -11.58 -20.73
N ASP A 86 -1.39 -10.43 -20.75
CA ASP A 86 -0.74 -9.12 -20.78
C ASP A 86 -0.25 -8.70 -19.38
N PHE A 87 -1.00 -9.07 -18.33
CA PHE A 87 -0.51 -8.95 -16.96
C PHE A 87 0.75 -9.78 -16.74
N ASP A 88 0.76 -11.06 -17.14
CA ASP A 88 1.92 -11.93 -17.00
C ASP A 88 3.13 -11.40 -17.81
N ARG A 89 2.90 -10.75 -18.96
CA ARG A 89 3.95 -10.08 -19.73
C ARG A 89 4.48 -8.84 -18.99
N PHE A 90 3.60 -8.02 -18.42
CA PHE A 90 4.00 -6.86 -17.62
C PHE A 90 4.80 -7.27 -16.37
N MET A 91 4.41 -8.35 -15.69
CA MET A 91 5.15 -8.86 -14.53
C MET A 91 6.56 -9.35 -14.88
N LYS A 92 6.83 -9.70 -16.14
CA LYS A 92 8.19 -10.03 -16.63
C LYS A 92 9.04 -8.80 -16.96
N THR A 93 8.43 -7.63 -17.14
CA THR A 93 9.15 -6.40 -17.48
C THR A 93 9.44 -5.54 -16.25
N ILE A 94 8.55 -5.54 -15.27
CA ILE A 94 8.74 -4.80 -14.02
C ILE A 94 9.63 -5.56 -13.03
N ARG A 95 10.53 -4.84 -12.36
CA ARG A 95 11.36 -5.45 -11.30
C ARG A 95 10.56 -5.58 -10.01
N ILE A 96 10.37 -6.81 -9.55
CA ILE A 96 9.72 -7.14 -8.27
C ILE A 96 10.76 -7.58 -7.23
N GLN A 97 10.41 -7.43 -5.96
CA GLN A 97 11.22 -7.87 -4.83
C GLN A 97 10.59 -9.10 -4.17
N GLY A 98 11.36 -10.19 -4.09
CA GLY A 98 10.95 -11.42 -3.41
C GLY A 98 9.84 -12.19 -4.14
N ASP A 99 9.31 -13.20 -3.45
CA ASP A 99 8.19 -14.02 -3.93
C ASP A 99 6.84 -13.31 -3.72
N PRO A 100 5.82 -13.61 -4.54
CA PRO A 100 4.46 -13.12 -4.31
C PRO A 100 3.93 -13.51 -2.93
N THR A 101 3.22 -12.57 -2.31
CA THR A 101 2.43 -12.80 -1.10
C THR A 101 0.97 -12.98 -1.48
N TRP A 102 0.29 -13.95 -0.90
CA TRP A 102 -1.15 -14.08 -1.04
C TRP A 102 -1.85 -13.50 0.18
N MET A 103 -2.87 -12.71 -0.10
CA MET A 103 -3.62 -11.97 0.89
C MET A 103 -5.10 -12.35 0.79
N LYS A 104 -5.73 -12.54 1.95
CA LYS A 104 -7.17 -12.77 2.04
C LYS A 104 -7.69 -12.10 3.30
N ASP A 105 -8.87 -11.49 3.21
CA ASP A 105 -9.51 -10.90 4.38
C ASP A 105 -9.77 -11.97 5.44
N SER A 106 -9.15 -11.78 6.60
CA SER A 106 -9.28 -12.64 7.77
C SER A 106 -10.36 -12.17 8.73
N SER A 107 -11.09 -11.09 8.41
CA SER A 107 -12.31 -10.76 9.12
C SER A 107 -13.25 -11.96 8.98
N GLY A 108 -13.81 -12.44 10.10
CA GLY A 108 -14.63 -13.67 10.15
C GLY A 108 -15.91 -13.66 9.28
N THR A 109 -16.06 -12.64 8.44
CA THR A 109 -17.08 -12.44 7.42
C THR A 109 -16.87 -13.33 6.18
N CYS A 110 -15.65 -13.82 5.94
CA CYS A 110 -15.35 -14.64 4.77
C CYS A 110 -15.50 -16.13 5.07
N PRO A 111 -16.04 -16.93 4.12
CA PRO A 111 -16.17 -18.36 4.30
C PRO A 111 -14.78 -19.01 4.49
N PRO A 112 -14.69 -20.09 5.28
CA PRO A 112 -13.43 -20.79 5.53
C PRO A 112 -12.80 -21.24 4.22
N ASP A 113 -11.47 -21.16 4.14
CA ASP A 113 -10.75 -21.48 2.92
C ASP A 113 -10.84 -22.96 2.58
N SER A 114 -11.36 -23.27 1.40
CA SER A 114 -11.40 -24.63 0.85
C SER A 114 -10.32 -24.88 -0.20
N SER A 115 -9.55 -23.86 -0.59
CA SER A 115 -8.58 -23.97 -1.67
C SER A 115 -7.21 -24.42 -1.16
N PRO A 116 -6.55 -25.39 -1.84
CA PRO A 116 -5.17 -25.73 -1.53
C PRO A 116 -4.26 -24.53 -1.81
N HIS A 117 -3.50 -24.16 -0.80
CA HIS A 117 -2.56 -23.05 -0.79
C HIS A 117 -1.21 -23.47 -1.42
N PRO A 118 -0.62 -22.70 -2.34
CA PRO A 118 0.73 -22.97 -2.82
C PRO A 118 1.75 -22.93 -1.66
N ALA A 119 2.57 -23.97 -1.53
CA ALA A 119 3.49 -24.14 -0.39
C ALA A 119 4.62 -23.08 -0.29
N HIS A 120 4.85 -22.31 -1.36
CA HIS A 120 5.93 -21.33 -1.46
C HIS A 120 5.45 -19.88 -1.32
N VAL A 121 4.25 -19.67 -0.78
CA VAL A 121 3.62 -18.36 -0.69
C VAL A 121 3.57 -17.88 0.76
N ALA A 122 3.94 -16.63 0.99
CA ALA A 122 3.69 -15.96 2.26
C ALA A 122 2.21 -15.56 2.36
N TYR A 123 1.58 -15.82 3.52
CA TYR A 123 0.19 -15.46 3.80
C TYR A 123 0.13 -14.26 4.74
N ALA A 124 -0.63 -13.23 4.37
CA ALA A 124 -0.76 -12.00 5.16
C ALA A 124 -2.21 -11.47 5.18
N PRO A 125 -2.63 -10.76 6.24
CA PRO A 125 -3.89 -10.03 6.23
C PRO A 125 -3.86 -8.93 5.16
N PRO A 126 -5.00 -8.51 4.58
CA PRO A 126 -5.03 -7.54 3.49
C PRO A 126 -4.35 -6.23 3.86
N ALA A 127 -3.58 -5.68 2.93
CA ALA A 127 -2.95 -4.40 3.15
C ALA A 127 -4.03 -3.31 3.34
N PRO A 128 -3.84 -2.34 4.27
CA PRO A 128 -4.80 -1.25 4.47
C PRO A 128 -5.13 -0.49 3.18
N VAL A 129 -4.19 -0.45 2.23
CA VAL A 129 -4.38 0.16 0.91
C VAL A 129 -5.53 -0.45 0.11
N LEU A 130 -5.90 -1.71 0.34
CA LEU A 130 -6.98 -2.40 -0.37
C LEU A 130 -8.37 -2.01 0.13
N LYS A 131 -8.49 -1.46 1.35
CA LYS A 131 -9.78 -1.13 1.96
C LYS A 131 -10.64 -0.23 1.07
N ASP A 132 -10.07 0.85 0.58
CA ASP A 132 -10.79 1.81 -0.27
C ASP A 132 -11.25 1.19 -1.59
N TRP A 133 -10.51 0.21 -2.11
CA TRP A 133 -10.83 -0.47 -3.37
C TRP A 133 -11.89 -1.57 -3.18
N TYR A 134 -11.96 -2.16 -1.99
CA TYR A 134 -13.09 -3.01 -1.60
C TYR A 134 -14.38 -2.19 -1.48
N ASP A 135 -14.31 -1.02 -0.83
CA ASP A 135 -15.48 -0.17 -0.60
C ASP A 135 -16.01 0.41 -1.93
N ARG A 136 -15.14 0.59 -2.93
CA ARG A 136 -15.50 0.94 -4.32
C ARG A 136 -16.02 -0.25 -5.16
N GLY A 137 -16.01 -1.46 -4.61
CA GLY A 137 -16.46 -2.68 -5.30
C GLY A 137 -15.54 -3.20 -6.39
N ILE A 138 -14.33 -2.62 -6.53
CA ILE A 138 -13.34 -2.95 -7.55
C ILE A 138 -12.67 -4.30 -7.23
N PHE A 139 -12.26 -4.48 -5.97
CA PHE A 139 -11.81 -5.78 -5.46
C PHE A 139 -12.91 -6.43 -4.61
N LYS A 140 -12.87 -7.76 -4.49
CA LYS A 140 -13.73 -8.55 -3.62
C LYS A 140 -12.96 -8.97 -2.36
N ARG A 141 -13.50 -8.65 -1.18
CA ARG A 141 -12.84 -8.90 0.13
C ARG A 141 -12.50 -10.36 0.39
N CYS A 142 -13.40 -11.28 0.04
CA CYS A 142 -13.26 -12.70 0.36
C CYS A 142 -12.59 -13.55 -0.73
N THR A 143 -12.15 -12.91 -1.82
CA THR A 143 -11.41 -13.58 -2.88
C THR A 143 -9.92 -13.35 -2.64
N PRO A 144 -9.07 -14.39 -2.73
CA PRO A 144 -7.63 -14.22 -2.56
C PRO A 144 -7.05 -13.20 -3.55
N ILE A 145 -6.02 -12.48 -3.12
CA ILE A 145 -5.31 -11.46 -3.88
C ILE A 145 -3.83 -11.81 -3.87
N GLU A 146 -3.23 -11.82 -5.05
CA GLU A 146 -1.77 -11.89 -5.18
C GLU A 146 -1.19 -10.49 -5.01
N SER A 147 -0.08 -10.37 -4.28
CA SER A 147 0.61 -9.11 -4.04
C SER A 147 2.11 -9.23 -4.29
N TRP A 148 2.67 -8.21 -4.93
CA TRP A 148 4.10 -8.06 -5.17
C TRP A 148 4.56 -6.70 -4.69
N THR A 149 5.77 -6.65 -4.16
CA THR A 149 6.49 -5.39 -3.90
C THR A 149 7.32 -5.05 -5.13
N ILE A 150 7.19 -3.81 -5.62
CA ILE A 150 8.00 -3.30 -6.72
C ILE A 150 9.39 -2.98 -6.16
N SER A 151 10.44 -3.47 -6.83
CA SER A 151 11.82 -3.17 -6.46
C SER A 151 12.07 -1.67 -6.49
N SER A 152 12.80 -1.14 -5.50
CA SER A 152 13.18 0.28 -5.48
C SER A 152 13.96 0.71 -6.73
N THR A 153 14.67 -0.24 -7.38
CA THR A 153 15.40 -0.01 -8.63
C THR A 153 14.51 0.22 -9.86
N GLU A 154 13.20 0.03 -9.72
CA GLU A 154 12.22 0.37 -10.75
C GLU A 154 11.89 1.87 -10.76
N PHE A 155 12.21 2.61 -9.69
CA PHE A 155 11.89 4.03 -9.57
C PHE A 155 13.08 4.91 -9.87
N SER A 156 12.79 6.10 -10.39
CA SER A 156 13.81 7.12 -10.68
C SER A 156 14.50 7.65 -9.40
N ASP A 157 13.76 7.74 -8.29
CA ASP A 157 14.33 7.96 -6.95
C ASP A 157 14.33 6.64 -6.16
N THR A 158 15.48 6.01 -6.04
CA THR A 158 15.58 4.69 -5.38
C THR A 158 15.54 4.76 -3.86
N ALA A 159 15.79 5.94 -3.25
CA ALA A 159 16.01 6.06 -1.81
C ALA A 159 14.70 6.23 -1.03
N ARG A 160 13.68 6.81 -1.67
CA ARG A 160 12.41 7.14 -1.00
C ARG A 160 11.17 6.64 -1.73
N SER A 161 11.35 5.88 -2.83
CA SER A 161 10.22 5.28 -3.54
C SER A 161 9.87 3.89 -3.04
N ALA A 162 8.58 3.61 -3.10
CA ALA A 162 8.01 2.30 -2.83
C ALA A 162 6.87 2.03 -3.81
N GLY A 163 6.55 0.76 -4.02
CA GLY A 163 5.35 0.42 -4.77
C GLY A 163 4.93 -1.02 -4.61
N HIS A 164 3.68 -1.26 -4.98
CA HIS A 164 3.03 -2.55 -4.86
C HIS A 164 2.14 -2.80 -6.07
N ILE A 165 2.04 -4.07 -6.44
CA ILE A 165 1.07 -4.58 -7.40
C ILE A 165 0.17 -5.56 -6.66
N PHE A 166 -1.13 -5.46 -6.86
CA PHE A 166 -2.12 -6.43 -6.39
C PHE A 166 -2.91 -6.94 -7.58
N ALA A 167 -3.20 -8.24 -7.63
CA ALA A 167 -4.02 -8.83 -8.68
C ALA A 167 -5.05 -9.80 -8.10
N GLN A 168 -6.25 -9.77 -8.67
CA GLN A 168 -7.36 -10.65 -8.34
C GLN A 168 -8.07 -11.07 -9.64
N PRO A 169 -8.53 -12.32 -9.78
CA PRO A 169 -9.40 -12.71 -10.89
C PRO A 169 -10.62 -11.78 -11.02
N ALA A 170 -10.92 -11.34 -12.24
CA ALA A 170 -12.08 -10.52 -12.50
C ALA A 170 -13.35 -11.38 -12.53
N GLY A 171 -14.30 -11.07 -11.65
CA GLY A 171 -15.58 -11.78 -11.56
C GLY A 171 -15.56 -13.05 -10.70
N ASN A 172 -16.63 -13.84 -10.78
CA ASN A 172 -16.81 -15.06 -9.98
C ASN A 172 -16.13 -16.30 -10.59
N ALA A 173 -15.59 -16.19 -11.80
CA ALA A 173 -14.98 -17.31 -12.52
C ALA A 173 -13.47 -17.11 -12.58
N ALA A 174 -12.72 -18.08 -12.06
CA ALA A 174 -11.27 -18.19 -12.25
C ALA A 174 -10.86 -18.26 -13.74
N ASP A 175 -11.82 -18.47 -14.64
CA ASP A 175 -11.64 -18.68 -16.09
C ASP A 175 -11.95 -17.46 -16.96
N SER A 176 -12.26 -16.28 -16.39
CA SER A 176 -12.56 -15.08 -17.21
C SER A 176 -11.38 -14.62 -18.06
N GLY A 177 -10.16 -15.09 -17.75
CA GLY A 177 -8.93 -14.67 -18.41
C GLY A 177 -8.59 -13.20 -18.14
N GLU A 178 -9.33 -12.51 -17.27
CA GLU A 178 -9.15 -11.13 -16.89
C GLU A 178 -8.84 -11.00 -15.39
N LEU A 179 -8.08 -9.96 -15.06
CA LEU A 179 -7.67 -9.63 -13.71
C LEU A 179 -8.09 -8.20 -13.39
N THR A 180 -8.60 -8.00 -12.18
CA THR A 180 -8.55 -6.70 -11.52
C THR A 180 -7.15 -6.51 -10.96
N VAL A 181 -6.44 -5.48 -11.40
CA VAL A 181 -5.07 -5.16 -10.99
C VAL A 181 -5.05 -3.79 -10.33
N LEU A 182 -4.36 -3.65 -9.21
CA LEU A 182 -4.05 -2.37 -8.56
C LEU A 182 -2.56 -2.17 -8.56
N ILE A 183 -2.11 -1.03 -9.10
CA ILE A 183 -0.71 -0.61 -9.04
C ILE A 183 -0.65 0.65 -8.18
N GLY A 184 0.18 0.62 -7.14
CA GLY A 184 0.44 1.74 -6.25
C GLY A 184 1.92 2.10 -6.25
N THR A 185 2.24 3.38 -6.39
CA THR A 185 3.62 3.89 -6.36
C THR A 185 3.68 5.14 -5.50
N THR A 186 4.68 5.24 -4.64
CA THR A 186 5.01 6.43 -3.86
C THR A 186 6.39 6.92 -4.28
N ILE A 187 6.52 8.21 -4.56
CA ILE A 187 7.79 8.91 -4.77
C ILE A 187 7.82 10.10 -3.82
N ALA A 188 8.96 10.38 -3.19
CA ALA A 188 9.15 11.53 -2.31
C ALA A 188 10.30 12.42 -2.76
#